data_AF-A0A382RAM8-F1
#
_entry.id   AF-A0A382RAM8-F1
#
_cell.length_a   1.000
_cell.length_b   1.000
_cell.length_c   1.000
_cell.angle_alpha   90.00
_cell.angle_beta   90.00
_cell.angle_gamma   90.00
#
_symmetry.space_group_name_H-M   'P 1'
#
loop_
_entity.id
_entity.type
_entity.pdbx_description
1 polymer ?
#
loop_
_entity_poly.entity_id
_entity_poly.type
_entity_poly.pdbx_seq_one_letter_code
_entity_poly.pdbx_strand_id
1 'polypeptide(L)'
;YKCHSGNMPLKEAETLSLGLSVFEKAGCYACHQVDRWNDSPKPGPSLYHLASKTNKDWTYKWILEPRSFRHNTWMPHFFKKGNNSAPEDLKQTEQEVLAITEYLFSTATPYKTADVDYAGDQEKGRVLVNSLGCMGCHQIQPEPDPIYDPSVDAIRTEQGPNLIGLGSKVNRQWLLGWLKNPYSYHPDTKMPNLRLSDQEAADIAAYLLADKNKMFDQLAVPTVNESIVDQISADFLSQLLRQDQVDQRLEDMEISEKLNYAGEKLIGNYGCYSCHNIAGFEDKKPIGTSLNIEGSKLISKLDFAFWHDEIPHTKWDWFYNKI
;
A
#
# COMPACT_ATOMS: atom_id res chain seq x y z
N TYR A 1 -17.45 0.32 -26.38
CA TYR A 1 -16.44 -0.47 -25.66
C TYR A 1 -16.77 -1.97 -25.52
N LYS A 2 -17.54 -2.59 -26.44
CA LYS A 2 -17.89 -4.04 -26.35
C LYS A 2 -17.05 -4.96 -27.24
N CYS A 3 -16.25 -4.43 -28.16
CA CYS A 3 -15.32 -5.24 -28.93
C CYS A 3 -14.07 -5.44 -28.06
N HIS A 4 -13.76 -6.69 -27.70
CA HIS A 4 -12.58 -7.14 -26.94
C HIS A 4 -12.58 -7.02 -25.41
N SER A 5 -13.73 -6.85 -24.75
CA SER A 5 -13.79 -6.81 -23.28
C SER A 5 -13.29 -8.09 -22.57
N GLY A 6 -13.08 -9.20 -23.29
CA GLY A 6 -12.57 -10.47 -22.75
C GLY A 6 -11.26 -10.99 -23.37
N ASN A 7 -10.67 -10.31 -24.35
CA ASN A 7 -9.49 -10.80 -25.08
C ASN A 7 -8.29 -9.90 -24.81
N MET A 8 -7.62 -10.12 -23.68
CA MET A 8 -6.30 -9.56 -23.37
C MET A 8 -5.27 -10.69 -23.39
N PRO A 9 -4.10 -10.52 -24.04
CA PRO A 9 -3.66 -9.32 -24.76
C PRO A 9 -4.35 -9.16 -26.14
N LEU A 10 -4.46 -7.91 -26.60
CA LEU A 10 -4.96 -7.56 -27.92
C LEU A 10 -3.87 -7.74 -28.97
N LYS A 11 -4.12 -8.55 -29.99
CA LYS A 11 -3.23 -8.69 -31.16
C LYS A 11 -3.12 -7.33 -31.87
N GLU A 12 -1.91 -6.90 -32.21
CA GLU A 12 -1.59 -5.60 -32.87
C GLU A 12 -1.81 -4.35 -31.99
N ALA A 13 -2.03 -4.52 -30.68
CA ALA A 13 -2.16 -3.41 -29.74
C ALA A 13 -1.42 -3.72 -28.41
N GLU A 14 -0.14 -4.06 -28.53
CA GLU A 14 0.73 -4.47 -27.43
C GLU A 14 0.90 -3.35 -26.40
N THR A 15 1.13 -2.10 -26.84
CA THR A 15 1.25 -0.94 -25.95
C THR A 15 -0.04 -0.67 -25.16
N LEU A 16 -1.20 -0.80 -25.81
CA LEU A 16 -2.49 -0.67 -25.12
C LEU A 16 -2.69 -1.80 -24.11
N SER A 17 -2.33 -3.03 -24.49
CA SER A 17 -2.44 -4.19 -23.61
C SER A 17 -1.55 -4.05 -22.38
N LEU A 18 -0.32 -3.56 -22.56
CA LEU A 18 0.60 -3.26 -21.47
C LEU A 18 0.05 -2.14 -20.58
N GLY A 19 -0.39 -1.03 -21.17
CA GLY A 19 -0.95 0.10 -20.43
C GLY A 19 -2.16 -0.28 -19.58
N LEU A 20 -3.08 -1.09 -20.10
CA LEU A 20 -4.22 -1.62 -19.34
C LEU A 20 -3.78 -2.55 -18.20
N SER A 21 -2.74 -3.37 -18.43
CA SER A 21 -2.20 -4.28 -17.41
C SER A 21 -1.51 -3.51 -16.28
N VAL A 22 -0.75 -2.47 -16.61
CA VAL A 22 -0.14 -1.57 -15.63
C VAL A 22 -1.21 -0.79 -14.86
N PHE A 23 -2.24 -0.29 -15.54
CA PHE A 23 -3.35 0.43 -14.91
C PHE A 23 -4.07 -0.42 -13.86
N GLU A 24 -4.35 -1.67 -14.20
CA GLU A 24 -4.96 -2.63 -13.27
C GLU A 24 -4.01 -3.00 -12.14
N LYS A 25 -2.75 -3.31 -12.45
CA LYS A 25 -1.75 -3.75 -11.47
C LYS A 25 -1.38 -2.65 -10.47
N ALA A 26 -1.21 -1.42 -10.93
CA ALA A 26 -0.98 -0.25 -10.09
C ALA A 26 -2.24 0.17 -9.32
N GLY A 27 -3.40 -0.37 -9.67
CA GLY A 27 -4.66 -0.07 -9.00
C GLY A 27 -5.15 1.35 -9.26
N CYS A 28 -4.88 1.93 -10.44
CA CYS A 28 -5.29 3.30 -10.77
C CYS A 28 -6.81 3.49 -10.63
N TYR A 29 -7.59 2.43 -10.92
CA TYR A 29 -9.04 2.41 -10.76
C TYR A 29 -9.52 2.59 -9.32
N ALA A 30 -8.67 2.30 -8.34
CA ALA A 30 -9.02 2.37 -6.93
C ALA A 30 -9.22 3.83 -6.50
N CYS A 31 -8.35 4.72 -6.98
CA CYS A 31 -8.47 6.16 -6.76
C CYS A 31 -9.32 6.84 -7.84
N HIS A 32 -9.20 6.42 -9.11
CA HIS A 32 -9.88 7.04 -10.23
C HIS A 32 -11.02 6.17 -10.76
N GLN A 33 -12.25 6.66 -10.72
CA GLN A 33 -13.38 5.91 -11.26
C GLN A 33 -13.24 5.67 -12.78
N VAL A 34 -13.25 4.40 -13.17
CA VAL A 34 -13.27 3.94 -14.56
C VAL A 34 -14.23 2.77 -14.69
N ASP A 35 -15.22 2.90 -15.58
CA ASP A 35 -16.37 1.99 -15.68
C ASP A 35 -15.98 0.53 -15.89
N ARG A 36 -14.86 0.30 -16.57
CA ARG A 36 -14.30 -1.05 -16.81
C ARG A 36 -13.90 -1.79 -15.53
N TRP A 37 -13.56 -1.08 -14.46
CA TRP A 37 -13.05 -1.66 -13.20
C TRP A 37 -13.91 -1.29 -11.98
N ASN A 38 -15.15 -0.83 -12.17
CA ASN A 38 -16.03 -0.47 -11.06
C ASN A 38 -16.23 -1.61 -10.03
N ASP A 39 -16.24 -2.86 -10.49
CA ASP A 39 -16.39 -4.06 -9.65
C ASP A 39 -15.06 -4.73 -9.27
N SER A 40 -13.92 -4.07 -9.56
CA SER A 40 -12.61 -4.63 -9.23
C SER A 40 -12.33 -4.52 -7.73
N PRO A 41 -11.72 -5.56 -7.12
CA PRO A 41 -11.36 -5.51 -5.71
C PRO A 41 -10.32 -4.43 -5.45
N LYS A 42 -10.25 -3.92 -4.23
CA LYS A 42 -9.20 -2.97 -3.86
C LYS A 42 -7.81 -3.61 -4.04
N PRO A 43 -6.83 -2.88 -4.61
CA PRO A 43 -5.50 -3.42 -4.91
C PRO A 43 -4.64 -3.67 -3.65
N GLY A 44 -4.86 -2.90 -2.58
CA GLY A 44 -4.16 -3.04 -1.31
C GLY A 44 -4.82 -4.07 -0.40
N PRO A 45 -4.04 -4.74 0.48
CA PRO A 45 -4.61 -5.66 1.46
C PRO A 45 -5.55 -4.94 2.43
N SER A 46 -6.50 -5.68 3.00
CA SER A 46 -7.24 -5.22 4.16
C SER A 46 -6.31 -4.90 5.33
N LEU A 47 -6.57 -3.77 6.00
CA LEU A 47 -5.83 -3.31 7.16
C LEU A 47 -6.59 -3.57 8.47
N TYR A 48 -7.81 -4.13 8.45
CA TYR A 48 -8.58 -4.41 9.66
C TYR A 48 -7.82 -5.23 10.71
N HIS A 49 -6.92 -6.13 10.30
CA HIS A 49 -6.17 -7.00 11.20
C HIS A 49 -4.67 -6.72 11.18
N LEU A 50 -4.23 -5.53 10.77
CA LEU A 50 -2.80 -5.26 10.55
C LEU A 50 -1.96 -5.44 11.82
N ALA A 51 -2.51 -5.10 12.99
CA ALA A 51 -1.82 -5.16 14.29
C ALA A 51 -1.52 -6.61 14.73
N SER A 52 -2.24 -7.60 14.18
CA SER A 52 -1.94 -9.02 14.40
C SER A 52 -0.80 -9.55 13.53
N LYS A 53 -0.43 -8.80 12.49
CA LYS A 53 0.53 -9.21 11.46
C LYS A 53 1.88 -8.53 11.66
N THR A 54 1.88 -7.22 11.88
CA THR A 54 3.07 -6.38 11.94
C THR A 54 3.06 -5.48 13.18
N ASN A 55 4.03 -4.57 13.31
CA ASN A 55 4.18 -3.63 14.42
C ASN A 55 4.19 -2.17 13.96
N LYS A 56 4.05 -1.22 14.91
CA LYS A 56 3.98 0.22 14.63
C LYS A 56 5.22 0.72 13.88
N ASP A 57 6.42 0.36 14.34
CA ASP A 57 7.68 0.79 13.71
C ASP A 57 7.80 0.36 12.25
N TRP A 58 7.52 -0.91 11.95
CA TRP A 58 7.54 -1.42 10.58
C TRP A 58 6.50 -0.70 9.72
N THR A 59 5.30 -0.49 10.25
CA THR A 59 4.19 0.17 9.54
C THR A 59 4.53 1.61 9.22
N TYR A 60 5.08 2.35 10.18
CA TYR A 60 5.57 3.71 10.01
C TYR A 60 6.60 3.79 8.87
N LYS A 61 7.65 2.97 8.93
CA LYS A 61 8.73 2.96 7.94
C LYS A 61 8.22 2.57 6.55
N TRP A 62 7.27 1.64 6.49
CA TRP A 62 6.64 1.18 5.25
C TRP A 62 5.78 2.27 4.61
N ILE A 63 4.99 3.03 5.38
CA ILE A 63 4.18 4.14 4.87
C ILE A 63 5.09 5.28 4.40
N LEU A 64 6.15 5.59 5.16
CA LEU A 64 7.08 6.66 4.83
C LEU A 64 7.81 6.39 3.51
N GLU A 65 8.35 5.19 3.32
CA GLU A 65 9.17 4.87 2.15
C GLU A 65 9.12 3.38 1.80
N PRO A 66 8.05 2.89 1.13
CA PRO A 66 7.81 1.45 0.95
C PRO A 66 8.89 0.76 0.11
N ARG A 67 9.51 1.49 -0.83
CA ARG A 67 10.60 0.99 -1.69
C ARG A 67 11.93 0.79 -0.94
N SER A 68 12.11 1.38 0.24
CA SER A 68 13.27 1.09 1.10
C SER A 68 13.22 -0.34 1.70
N PHE A 69 12.01 -0.93 1.77
CA PHE A 69 11.82 -2.31 2.21
C PHE A 69 11.72 -3.29 1.05
N ARG A 70 10.92 -2.95 0.03
CA ARG A 70 10.68 -3.80 -1.15
C ARG A 70 10.73 -2.96 -2.43
N HIS A 71 11.78 -3.15 -3.22
CA HIS A 71 12.03 -2.38 -4.45
C HIS A 71 10.89 -2.46 -5.47
N ASN A 72 10.30 -3.65 -5.66
CA ASN A 72 9.21 -3.92 -6.60
C ASN A 72 7.80 -3.82 -5.99
N THR A 73 7.63 -3.01 -4.94
CA THR A 73 6.29 -2.75 -4.38
C THR A 73 5.47 -1.85 -5.30
N TRP A 74 4.19 -2.19 -5.44
CA TRP A 74 3.18 -1.38 -6.13
C TRP A 74 2.50 -0.36 -5.21
N MET A 75 2.79 -0.38 -3.91
CA MET A 75 2.32 0.69 -3.02
C MET A 75 2.99 2.01 -3.43
N PRO A 76 2.20 3.06 -3.73
CA PRO A 76 2.76 4.36 -4.10
C PRO A 76 3.53 4.98 -2.95
N HIS A 77 4.50 5.82 -3.30
CA HIS A 77 5.31 6.58 -2.34
C HIS A 77 4.75 8.00 -2.30
N PHE A 78 4.06 8.36 -1.21
CA PHE A 78 3.39 9.66 -1.07
C PHE A 78 4.30 10.75 -0.48
N PHE A 79 5.30 10.34 0.28
CA PHE A 79 6.18 11.22 1.04
C PHE A 79 7.54 11.39 0.35
N LYS A 80 8.33 12.37 0.78
CA LYS A 80 9.67 12.67 0.23
C LYS A 80 9.66 12.86 -1.30
N LYS A 81 8.58 13.42 -1.83
CA LYS A 81 8.42 13.81 -3.24
C LYS A 81 8.77 15.27 -3.43
N GLY A 82 8.96 15.69 -4.67
CA GLY A 82 9.42 17.05 -4.97
C GLY A 82 8.56 18.17 -4.39
N ASN A 83 7.31 17.89 -4.02
CA ASN A 83 6.37 18.82 -3.38
C ASN A 83 6.25 18.67 -1.85
N ASN A 84 6.96 17.74 -1.21
CA ASN A 84 6.97 17.52 0.25
C ASN A 84 8.32 16.95 0.74
N SER A 85 9.42 17.44 0.19
CA SER A 85 10.78 16.98 0.51
C SER A 85 11.66 18.06 1.15
N ALA A 86 11.18 19.27 1.37
CA ALA A 86 11.97 20.29 2.05
C ALA A 86 12.17 19.89 3.53
N PRO A 87 13.27 20.34 4.20
CA PRO A 87 13.56 19.93 5.57
C PRO A 87 12.43 20.16 6.58
N GLU A 88 11.64 21.23 6.43
CA GLU A 88 10.48 21.47 7.28
C GLU A 88 9.29 20.56 6.92
N ASP A 89 9.03 20.33 5.63
CA ASP A 89 8.02 19.37 5.16
C ASP A 89 8.28 17.96 5.71
N LEU A 90 9.55 17.57 5.82
CA LEU A 90 9.94 16.27 6.35
C LEU A 90 9.59 16.13 7.83
N LYS A 91 9.77 17.17 8.65
CA LYS A 91 9.37 17.14 10.06
C LYS A 91 7.87 16.97 10.22
N GLN A 92 7.08 17.66 9.38
CA GLN A 92 5.64 17.50 9.37
C GLN A 92 5.22 16.11 8.89
N THR A 93 5.76 15.67 7.74
CA THR A 93 5.56 14.33 7.17
C THR A 93 5.81 13.23 8.19
N GLU A 94 6.89 13.32 8.97
CA GLU A 94 7.21 12.35 10.01
C GLU A 94 6.06 12.22 11.03
N GLN A 95 5.44 13.33 11.44
CA GLN A 95 4.32 13.32 12.37
C GLN A 95 3.01 12.88 11.71
N GLU A 96 2.81 13.19 10.43
CA GLU A 96 1.68 12.68 9.65
C GLU A 96 1.70 11.15 9.56
N VAL A 97 2.86 10.56 9.25
CA VAL A 97 2.98 9.09 9.19
C VAL A 97 2.82 8.45 10.57
N LEU A 98 3.28 9.08 11.64
CA LEU A 98 3.01 8.63 13.01
C LEU A 98 1.52 8.63 13.32
N ALA A 99 0.80 9.71 12.98
CA ALA A 99 -0.63 9.83 13.20
C ALA A 99 -1.43 8.78 12.39
N ILE A 100 -1.11 8.59 11.10
CA ILE A 100 -1.71 7.53 10.27
C ILE A 100 -1.46 6.16 10.92
N THR A 101 -0.23 5.91 11.36
CA THR A 101 0.13 4.64 12.02
C THR A 101 -0.66 4.44 13.31
N GLU A 102 -0.83 5.48 14.13
CA GLU A 102 -1.61 5.41 15.37
C GLU A 102 -3.06 5.02 15.09
N TYR A 103 -3.72 5.73 14.15
CA TYR A 103 -5.10 5.45 13.78
C TYR A 103 -5.30 4.03 13.26
N LEU A 104 -4.38 3.58 12.39
CA LEU A 104 -4.40 2.23 11.85
C LEU A 104 -4.32 1.16 12.95
N PHE A 105 -3.51 1.37 13.99
CA PHE A 105 -3.38 0.43 15.10
C PHE A 105 -4.51 0.53 16.12
N SER A 106 -5.01 1.74 16.40
CA SER A 106 -6.09 1.95 17.38
C SER A 106 -7.43 1.40 16.90
N THR A 107 -7.64 1.37 15.57
CA THR A 107 -8.84 0.84 14.93
C THR A 107 -8.70 -0.61 14.46
N ALA A 108 -7.51 -1.21 14.58
CA ALA A 108 -7.27 -2.59 14.19
C ALA A 108 -8.06 -3.56 15.07
N THR A 109 -8.84 -4.42 14.43
CA THR A 109 -9.56 -5.52 15.08
C THR A 109 -8.64 -6.71 15.31
N PRO A 110 -8.72 -7.37 16.49
CA PRO A 110 -7.93 -8.55 16.78
C PRO A 110 -8.19 -9.67 15.77
N TYR A 111 -7.13 -10.38 15.41
CA TYR A 111 -7.22 -11.63 14.63
C TYR A 111 -6.56 -12.74 15.42
N LYS A 112 -7.33 -13.80 15.70
CA LYS A 112 -6.83 -14.97 16.40
C LYS A 112 -6.05 -15.85 15.42
N THR A 113 -4.76 -15.93 15.62
CA THR A 113 -3.87 -16.82 14.88
C THR A 113 -3.98 -18.26 15.39
N ALA A 114 -3.59 -19.22 14.55
CA ALA A 114 -3.54 -20.62 14.95
C ALA A 114 -2.44 -20.83 16.01
N ASP A 115 -2.72 -21.67 17.00
CA ASP A 115 -1.77 -22.03 18.04
C ASP A 115 -0.89 -23.18 17.53
N VAL A 116 0.16 -22.84 16.80
CA VAL A 116 1.11 -23.81 16.21
C VAL A 116 2.48 -23.60 16.86
N ASP A 117 2.76 -24.41 17.87
CA ASP A 117 4.02 -24.39 18.62
C ASP A 117 4.93 -25.56 18.24
N TYR A 118 5.46 -25.50 17.01
CA TYR A 118 6.47 -26.43 16.52
C TYR A 118 7.75 -25.68 16.20
N ALA A 119 8.90 -26.20 16.61
CA ALA A 119 10.18 -25.71 16.12
C ALA A 119 10.33 -26.06 14.63
N GLY A 120 10.67 -25.06 13.81
CA GLY A 120 10.88 -25.24 12.38
C GLY A 120 12.36 -25.46 12.04
N ASP A 121 12.61 -26.24 11.00
CA ASP A 121 13.91 -26.45 10.38
C ASP A 121 14.02 -25.60 9.11
N GLN A 122 14.99 -24.67 9.11
CA GLN A 122 15.20 -23.73 8.01
C GLN A 122 15.58 -24.43 6.69
N GLU A 123 16.35 -25.51 6.72
CA GLU A 123 16.79 -26.18 5.50
C GLU A 123 15.65 -27.00 4.90
N LYS A 124 14.84 -27.67 5.73
CA LYS A 124 13.59 -28.30 5.26
C LYS A 124 12.63 -27.27 4.68
N GLY A 125 12.49 -26.12 5.35
CA GLY A 125 11.68 -25.01 4.87
C GLY A 125 12.11 -24.51 3.49
N ARG A 126 13.42 -24.38 3.27
CA ARG A 126 14.00 -24.02 1.97
C ARG A 126 13.64 -25.04 0.89
N VAL A 127 13.75 -26.33 1.19
CA VAL A 127 13.37 -27.41 0.24
C VAL A 127 11.88 -27.33 -0.09
N LEU A 128 11.02 -27.17 0.92
CA LEU A 128 9.56 -27.08 0.76
C LEU A 128 9.15 -25.87 -0.09
N VAL A 129 9.73 -24.69 0.14
CA VAL A 129 9.43 -23.49 -0.67
C VAL A 129 9.76 -23.71 -2.15
N ASN A 130 10.82 -24.47 -2.44
CA ASN A 130 11.22 -24.78 -3.81
C ASN A 130 10.39 -25.90 -4.46
N SER A 131 9.84 -26.82 -3.68
CA SER A 131 9.10 -27.99 -4.21
C SER A 131 7.58 -27.80 -4.27
N LEU A 132 7.00 -26.98 -3.39
CA LEU A 132 5.55 -26.77 -3.28
C LEU A 132 5.00 -25.71 -4.26
N GLY A 133 5.84 -25.19 -5.15
CA GLY A 133 5.42 -24.22 -6.17
C GLY A 133 5.20 -22.80 -5.66
N CYS A 134 5.74 -22.44 -4.48
CA CYS A 134 5.64 -21.07 -3.94
C CYS A 134 6.16 -20.03 -4.96
N MET A 135 7.22 -20.38 -5.69
CA MET A 135 7.85 -19.54 -6.71
C MET A 135 7.01 -19.36 -7.99
N GLY A 136 5.90 -20.09 -8.13
CA GLY A 136 4.95 -19.88 -9.24
C GLY A 136 4.13 -18.60 -9.08
N CYS A 137 4.03 -18.05 -7.86
CA CYS A 137 3.35 -16.79 -7.57
C CYS A 137 4.25 -15.77 -6.89
N HIS A 138 5.18 -16.22 -6.05
CA HIS A 138 6.07 -15.37 -5.28
C HIS A 138 7.47 -15.28 -5.90
N GLN A 139 8.15 -14.18 -5.59
CA GLN A 139 9.57 -14.00 -5.86
C GLN A 139 10.33 -13.86 -4.53
N ILE A 140 11.59 -14.27 -4.51
CA ILE A 140 12.55 -13.96 -3.46
C ILE A 140 13.75 -13.33 -4.16
N GLN A 141 13.64 -12.04 -4.45
CA GLN A 141 14.59 -11.31 -5.28
C GLN A 141 15.04 -10.03 -4.56
N PRO A 142 16.21 -10.05 -3.87
CA PRO A 142 16.69 -8.91 -3.08
C PRO A 142 16.94 -7.65 -3.90
N GLU A 143 17.51 -7.82 -5.10
CA GLU A 143 17.91 -6.71 -5.97
C GLU A 143 16.97 -6.55 -7.16
N PRO A 144 16.75 -5.32 -7.66
CA PRO A 144 16.04 -5.10 -8.92
C PRO A 144 16.68 -5.89 -10.07
N ASP A 145 15.86 -6.41 -10.99
CA ASP A 145 16.37 -6.98 -12.23
C ASP A 145 16.86 -5.81 -13.12
N PRO A 146 18.16 -5.74 -13.46
CA PRO A 146 18.69 -4.66 -14.29
C PRO A 146 18.15 -4.69 -15.73
N ILE A 147 17.53 -5.80 -16.16
CA ILE A 147 16.97 -5.99 -17.50
C ILE A 147 15.45 -6.18 -17.42
N TYR A 148 14.80 -5.63 -16.40
CA TYR A 148 13.34 -5.71 -16.28
C TYR A 148 12.66 -5.09 -17.51
N ASP A 149 12.00 -5.93 -18.30
CA ASP A 149 11.17 -5.52 -19.43
C ASP A 149 9.69 -5.64 -19.04
N PRO A 150 8.97 -4.52 -18.86
CA PRO A 150 7.56 -4.55 -18.52
C PRO A 150 6.75 -5.11 -19.69
N SER A 151 6.39 -6.39 -19.60
CA SER A 151 5.47 -7.05 -20.52
C SER A 151 4.18 -7.45 -19.81
N VAL A 152 3.12 -7.68 -20.58
CA VAL A 152 1.86 -8.22 -20.06
C VAL A 152 2.10 -9.54 -19.32
N ASP A 153 2.97 -10.39 -19.86
CA ASP A 153 3.29 -11.68 -19.26
C ASP A 153 4.06 -11.53 -17.94
N ALA A 154 5.05 -10.63 -17.89
CA ALA A 154 5.78 -10.33 -16.65
C ALA A 154 4.81 -9.90 -15.53
N ILE A 155 3.95 -8.92 -15.80
CA ILE A 155 2.94 -8.44 -14.84
C ILE A 155 2.00 -9.56 -14.39
N ARG A 156 1.60 -10.45 -15.31
CA ARG A 156 0.72 -11.59 -14.98
C ARG A 156 1.39 -12.63 -14.10
N THR A 157 2.71 -12.74 -14.09
CA THR A 157 3.43 -13.66 -13.18
C THR A 157 3.60 -13.08 -11.77
N GLU A 158 3.47 -11.77 -11.58
CA GLU A 158 3.55 -11.10 -10.28
C GLU A 158 2.26 -11.26 -9.45
N GLN A 159 1.81 -12.49 -9.18
CA GLN A 159 0.57 -12.73 -8.43
C GLN A 159 0.74 -12.53 -6.91
N GLY A 160 1.87 -12.98 -6.37
CA GLY A 160 2.23 -12.84 -4.97
C GLY A 160 3.24 -11.71 -4.74
N PRO A 161 3.28 -11.11 -3.54
CA PRO A 161 4.33 -10.15 -3.20
C PRO A 161 5.69 -10.84 -3.15
N ASN A 162 6.75 -10.08 -3.46
CA ASN A 162 8.12 -10.48 -3.19
C ASN A 162 8.32 -10.71 -1.67
N LEU A 163 8.88 -11.86 -1.30
CA LEU A 163 9.00 -12.33 0.08
C LEU A 163 10.29 -11.86 0.78
N ILE A 164 11.09 -11.01 0.12
CA ILE A 164 12.29 -10.43 0.74
C ILE A 164 11.98 -9.70 2.06
N GLY A 165 12.87 -9.90 3.04
CA GLY A 165 12.80 -9.31 4.36
C GLY A 165 11.58 -9.72 5.19
N LEU A 166 10.90 -10.82 4.86
CA LEU A 166 9.63 -11.18 5.51
C LEU A 166 9.74 -11.25 7.04
N GLY A 167 10.90 -11.70 7.56
CA GLY A 167 11.21 -11.77 8.99
C GLY A 167 11.24 -10.44 9.73
N SER A 168 11.34 -9.32 9.00
CA SER A 168 11.24 -7.96 9.55
C SER A 168 9.79 -7.43 9.55
N LYS A 169 8.91 -8.02 8.73
CA LYS A 169 7.52 -7.54 8.53
C LYS A 169 6.50 -8.26 9.39
N VAL A 170 6.58 -9.59 9.46
CA VAL A 170 5.53 -10.42 10.06
C VAL A 170 6.02 -11.18 11.27
N ASN A 171 5.13 -11.43 12.22
CA ASN A 171 5.43 -12.33 13.33
C ASN A 171 5.18 -13.81 12.96
N ARG A 172 5.80 -14.69 13.72
CA ARG A 172 5.77 -16.14 13.49
C ARG A 172 4.37 -16.73 13.56
N GLN A 173 3.59 -16.36 14.57
CA GLN A 173 2.26 -16.92 14.80
C GLN A 173 1.30 -16.54 13.65
N TRP A 174 1.40 -15.31 13.16
CA TRP A 174 0.68 -14.86 11.98
C TRP A 174 1.05 -15.67 10.73
N LEU A 175 2.35 -15.86 10.47
CA LEU A 175 2.80 -16.59 9.28
C LEU A 175 2.33 -18.04 9.28
N LEU A 176 2.37 -18.72 10.43
CA LEU A 176 1.84 -20.08 10.56
C LEU A 176 0.34 -20.13 10.27
N GLY A 177 -0.43 -19.22 10.88
CA GLY A 177 -1.88 -19.13 10.62
C GLY A 177 -2.17 -18.90 9.13
N TRP A 178 -1.41 -18.01 8.48
CA TRP A 178 -1.51 -17.74 7.05
C TRP A 178 -1.18 -18.96 6.18
N LEU A 179 -0.10 -19.68 6.48
CA LEU A 179 0.30 -20.88 5.74
C LEU A 179 -0.69 -22.04 5.89
N LYS A 180 -1.31 -22.18 7.07
CA LYS A 180 -2.29 -23.23 7.37
C LYS A 180 -3.67 -22.95 6.77
N ASN A 181 -4.13 -21.70 6.83
CA ASN A 181 -5.41 -21.29 6.28
C ASN A 181 -5.41 -19.79 5.92
N PRO A 182 -4.98 -19.42 4.70
CA PRO A 182 -4.91 -18.00 4.33
C PRO A 182 -6.31 -17.36 4.25
N TYR A 183 -7.35 -18.15 3.98
CA TYR A 183 -8.74 -17.70 3.88
C TYR A 183 -9.32 -17.20 5.21
N SER A 184 -8.79 -17.65 6.37
CA SER A 184 -9.28 -17.13 7.66
C SER A 184 -8.84 -15.70 7.92
N TYR A 185 -7.71 -15.27 7.36
CA TYR A 185 -7.25 -13.88 7.46
C TYR A 185 -7.77 -13.01 6.31
N HIS A 186 -7.81 -13.57 5.09
CA HIS A 186 -8.27 -12.86 3.90
C HIS A 186 -9.11 -13.81 3.03
N PRO A 187 -10.45 -13.77 3.14
CA PRO A 187 -11.35 -14.70 2.45
C PRO A 187 -11.14 -14.75 0.93
N ASP A 188 -10.87 -13.61 0.29
CA ASP A 188 -10.70 -13.49 -1.17
C ASP A 188 -9.24 -13.63 -1.63
N THR A 189 -8.38 -14.26 -0.82
CA THR A 189 -6.96 -14.39 -1.15
C THR A 189 -6.75 -15.31 -2.33
N LYS A 190 -5.84 -14.94 -3.23
CA LYS A 190 -5.40 -15.80 -4.34
C LYS A 190 -4.47 -16.92 -3.89
N MET A 191 -3.87 -16.83 -2.70
CA MET A 191 -3.00 -17.88 -2.18
C MET A 191 -3.84 -19.09 -1.77
N PRO A 192 -3.66 -20.27 -2.39
CA PRO A 192 -4.45 -21.44 -2.06
C PRO A 192 -4.08 -22.00 -0.69
N ASN A 193 -4.99 -22.78 -0.09
CA ASN A 193 -4.64 -23.63 1.03
C ASN A 193 -3.78 -24.79 0.52
N LEU A 194 -2.49 -24.78 0.87
CA LEU A 194 -1.48 -25.76 0.45
C LEU A 194 -1.60 -27.12 1.18
N ARG A 195 -2.53 -27.26 2.13
CA ARG A 195 -2.78 -28.46 2.94
C ARG A 195 -1.55 -28.96 3.69
N LEU A 196 -0.71 -28.03 4.15
CA LEU A 196 0.51 -28.31 4.89
C LEU A 196 0.21 -28.97 6.24
N SER A 197 1.04 -29.91 6.64
CA SER A 197 1.14 -30.33 8.04
C SER A 197 1.67 -29.18 8.92
N ASP A 198 1.52 -29.31 10.24
CA ASP A 198 2.01 -28.28 11.18
C ASP A 198 3.54 -28.15 11.14
N GLN A 199 4.25 -29.27 10.94
CA GLN A 199 5.71 -29.27 10.81
C GLN A 199 6.16 -28.62 9.50
N GLU A 200 5.52 -28.91 8.36
CA GLU A 200 5.86 -28.27 7.09
C GLU A 200 5.63 -26.76 7.15
N ALA A 201 4.51 -26.32 7.76
CA ALA A 201 4.25 -24.90 7.98
C ALA A 201 5.31 -24.26 8.90
N ALA A 202 5.74 -24.96 9.95
CA ALA A 202 6.80 -24.50 10.85
C ALA A 202 8.17 -24.39 10.15
N ASP A 203 8.54 -25.37 9.34
CA ASP A 203 9.78 -25.39 8.57
C ASP A 203 9.81 -24.24 7.55
N ILE A 204 8.74 -24.06 6.77
CA ILE A 204 8.60 -22.93 5.83
C ILE A 204 8.68 -21.60 6.56
N ALA A 205 7.98 -21.46 7.69
CA ALA A 205 8.02 -20.24 8.49
C ALA A 205 9.43 -19.95 9.02
N ALA A 206 10.16 -20.96 9.49
CA ALA A 206 11.54 -20.80 9.94
C ALA A 206 12.46 -20.29 8.81
N TYR A 207 12.30 -20.84 7.60
CA TYR A 207 13.06 -20.38 6.44
C TYR A 207 12.75 -18.94 6.05
N LEU A 208 11.48 -18.58 5.90
CA LEU A 208 11.11 -17.23 5.43
C LEU A 208 11.37 -16.15 6.48
N LEU A 209 11.26 -16.45 7.78
CA LEU A 209 11.52 -15.49 8.85
C LEU A 209 13.01 -15.28 9.15
N ALA A 210 13.88 -16.17 8.67
CA ALA A 210 15.31 -15.97 8.76
C ALA A 210 15.79 -14.81 7.88
N ASP A 211 15.06 -14.49 6.80
CA ASP A 211 15.34 -13.35 5.94
C ASP A 211 14.84 -12.04 6.57
N LYS A 212 15.79 -11.22 7.04
CA LYS A 212 15.55 -9.93 7.71
C LYS A 212 16.30 -8.80 7.03
N ASN A 213 15.65 -7.66 6.89
CA ASN A 213 16.28 -6.44 6.41
C ASN A 213 16.81 -5.62 7.60
N LYS A 214 18.06 -5.93 8.01
CA LYS A 214 18.70 -5.27 9.16
C LYS A 214 18.84 -3.76 8.99
N MET A 215 19.11 -3.29 7.77
CA MET A 215 19.23 -1.86 7.48
C MET A 215 17.90 -1.15 7.71
N PHE A 216 16.80 -1.72 7.20
CA PHE A 216 15.44 -1.20 7.43
C PHE A 216 15.04 -1.26 8.91
N ASP A 217 15.35 -2.36 9.59
CA ASP A 217 15.04 -2.53 11.01
C ASP A 217 15.72 -1.46 11.88
N GLN A 218 16.91 -1.01 11.48
CA GLN A 218 17.69 0.02 12.18
C GLN A 218 17.29 1.46 11.85
N LEU A 219 16.40 1.69 10.86
CA LEU A 219 15.90 3.04 10.58
C LEU A 219 15.22 3.61 11.83
N ALA A 220 15.48 4.89 12.12
CA ALA A 220 14.89 5.58 13.25
C ALA A 220 13.38 5.82 13.00
N VAL A 221 12.60 5.72 14.08
CA VAL A 221 11.23 6.22 14.14
C VAL A 221 11.28 7.43 15.07
N PRO A 222 10.85 8.62 14.62
CA PRO A 222 10.89 9.82 15.44
C PRO A 222 9.91 9.71 16.60
N THR A 223 10.18 10.47 17.66
CA THR A 223 9.21 10.64 18.74
C THR A 223 8.11 11.61 18.32
N VAL A 224 6.96 11.50 18.98
CA VAL A 224 5.85 12.43 18.76
C VAL A 224 6.28 13.84 19.14
N ASN A 225 6.03 14.80 18.23
CA ASN A 225 6.17 16.23 18.49
C ASN A 225 4.77 16.83 18.57
N GLU A 226 4.30 17.06 19.80
CA GLU A 226 2.94 17.55 20.06
C GLU A 226 2.62 18.85 19.34
N SER A 227 3.56 19.81 19.28
CA SER A 227 3.32 21.09 18.59
C SER A 227 3.05 20.91 17.10
N ILE A 228 3.69 19.94 16.44
CA ILE A 228 3.45 19.65 15.02
C ILE A 228 2.13 18.89 14.85
N VAL A 229 1.82 17.94 15.76
CA VAL A 229 0.54 17.22 15.74
C VAL A 229 -0.64 18.17 15.97
N ASP A 230 -0.47 19.17 16.84
CA ASP A 230 -1.44 20.25 17.05
C ASP A 230 -1.64 21.06 15.77
N GLN A 231 -0.56 21.44 15.08
CA GLN A 231 -0.66 22.16 13.81
C GLN A 231 -1.42 21.33 12.75
N ILE A 232 -1.07 20.06 12.56
CA ILE A 232 -1.75 19.16 11.62
C ILE A 232 -3.24 19.06 11.97
N SER A 233 -3.56 18.90 13.25
CA SER A 233 -4.95 18.80 13.71
C SER A 233 -5.71 20.11 13.51
N ALA A 234 -5.08 21.25 13.78
CA ALA A 234 -5.62 22.59 13.56
C ALA A 234 -5.93 22.85 12.08
N ASP A 235 -5.05 22.43 11.17
CA ASP A 235 -5.23 22.59 9.72
C ASP A 235 -6.52 21.91 9.24
N PHE A 236 -6.88 20.75 9.81
CA PHE A 236 -8.14 20.10 9.50
C PHE A 236 -9.35 20.70 10.24
N LEU A 237 -9.19 21.05 11.53
CA LEU A 237 -10.29 21.62 12.32
C LEU A 237 -10.73 23.00 11.81
N SER A 238 -9.77 23.83 11.38
CA SER A 238 -10.00 25.19 10.87
C SER A 238 -10.83 25.24 9.58
N GLN A 239 -10.99 24.11 8.88
CA GLN A 239 -11.90 24.02 7.73
C GLN A 239 -13.37 24.17 8.12
N LEU A 240 -13.72 23.90 9.38
CA LEU A 240 -15.11 23.88 9.87
C LEU A 240 -15.32 24.75 11.12
N LEU A 241 -14.27 25.04 11.87
CA LEU A 241 -14.33 25.73 13.16
C LEU A 241 -13.59 27.06 13.12
N ARG A 242 -13.98 27.99 14.00
CA ARG A 242 -13.24 29.24 14.24
C ARG A 242 -12.03 28.99 15.13
N GLN A 243 -11.05 29.90 15.10
CA GLN A 243 -9.80 29.74 15.84
C GLN A 243 -10.00 29.44 17.33
N ASP A 244 -10.89 30.17 18.01
CA ASP A 244 -11.22 29.95 19.43
C ASP A 244 -11.75 28.55 19.71
N GLN A 245 -12.54 28.00 18.79
CA GLN A 245 -13.08 26.65 18.88
C GLN A 245 -12.02 25.58 18.54
N VAL A 246 -11.09 25.89 17.63
CA VAL A 246 -9.95 25.01 17.31
C VAL A 246 -9.05 24.88 18.52
N ASP A 247 -8.66 26.01 19.12
CA ASP A 247 -7.79 26.05 20.30
C ASP A 247 -8.41 25.25 21.45
N GLN A 248 -9.69 25.51 21.75
CA GLN A 248 -10.42 24.76 22.79
C GLN A 248 -10.47 23.25 22.48
N ARG A 249 -10.75 22.86 21.23
CA ARG A 249 -10.82 21.45 20.83
C ARG A 249 -9.47 20.76 21.02
N LEU A 250 -8.36 21.43 20.71
CA LEU A 250 -7.01 20.89 20.88
C LEU A 250 -6.63 20.77 22.36
N GLU A 251 -7.00 21.74 23.19
CA GLU A 251 -6.80 21.69 24.65
C GLU A 251 -7.58 20.54 25.31
N ASP A 252 -8.78 20.23 24.80
CA ASP A 252 -9.63 19.16 25.31
C ASP A 252 -9.17 17.74 24.91
N MET A 253 -8.22 17.61 23.98
CA MET A 253 -7.77 16.30 23.47
C MET A 253 -6.43 15.88 24.08
N GLU A 254 -6.35 14.64 24.53
CA GLU A 254 -5.08 14.00 24.86
C GLU A 254 -4.25 13.75 23.58
N ILE A 255 -2.92 13.61 23.72
CA ILE A 255 -2.03 13.40 22.56
C ILE A 255 -2.42 12.20 21.69
N SER A 256 -2.93 11.12 22.29
CA SER A 256 -3.42 9.95 21.56
C SER A 256 -4.69 10.24 20.76
N GLU A 257 -5.57 11.11 21.27
CA GLU A 257 -6.78 11.54 20.57
C GLU A 257 -6.43 12.47 19.42
N LYS A 258 -5.47 13.39 19.62
CA LYS A 258 -4.91 14.24 18.55
C LYS A 258 -4.30 13.40 17.42
N LEU A 259 -3.48 12.39 17.75
CA LEU A 259 -2.89 11.48 16.77
C LEU A 259 -3.95 10.67 16.01
N ASN A 260 -4.97 10.15 16.71
CA ASN A 260 -6.05 9.42 16.06
C ASN A 260 -6.88 10.33 15.14
N TYR A 261 -7.22 11.54 15.60
CA TYR A 261 -7.93 12.52 14.79
C TYR A 261 -7.14 12.89 13.54
N ALA A 262 -5.88 13.29 13.70
CA ALA A 262 -5.00 13.64 12.58
C ALA A 262 -4.84 12.45 11.62
N GLY A 263 -4.61 11.24 12.15
CA GLY A 263 -4.45 10.02 11.36
C GLY A 263 -5.68 9.69 10.52
N GLU A 264 -6.89 9.81 11.10
CA GLU A 264 -8.14 9.68 10.36
C GLU A 264 -8.20 10.69 9.21
N LYS A 265 -7.96 11.98 9.49
CA LYS A 265 -8.04 13.03 8.46
C LYS A 265 -7.00 12.85 7.37
N LEU A 266 -5.79 12.44 7.72
CA LEU A 266 -4.72 12.17 6.76
C LEU A 266 -5.02 10.94 5.88
N ILE A 267 -5.57 9.86 6.42
CA ILE A 267 -6.05 8.72 5.62
C ILE A 267 -7.12 9.19 4.62
N GLY A 268 -8.00 10.07 5.07
CA GLY A 268 -8.97 10.77 4.23
C GLY A 268 -8.32 11.57 3.10
N ASN A 269 -7.34 12.40 3.45
CA ASN A 269 -6.66 13.33 2.57
C ASN A 269 -5.77 12.64 1.52
N TYR A 270 -5.00 11.62 1.92
CA TYR A 270 -4.17 10.83 1.01
C TYR A 270 -4.96 9.73 0.28
N GLY A 271 -6.22 9.51 0.64
CA GLY A 271 -7.08 8.53 -0.01
C GLY A 271 -6.66 7.09 0.20
N CYS A 272 -5.96 6.75 1.30
CA CYS A 272 -5.44 5.40 1.53
C CYS A 272 -6.55 4.33 1.50
N TYR A 273 -7.77 4.70 1.90
CA TYR A 273 -8.96 3.85 1.86
C TYR A 273 -9.43 3.49 0.44
N SER A 274 -8.97 4.20 -0.60
CA SER A 274 -9.24 3.85 -2.00
C SER A 274 -8.61 2.50 -2.32
N CYS A 275 -7.38 2.28 -1.84
CA CYS A 275 -6.63 1.04 -2.05
C CYS A 275 -6.78 0.02 -0.93
N HIS A 276 -7.12 0.43 0.29
CA HIS A 276 -7.16 -0.44 1.46
C HIS A 276 -8.55 -0.50 2.09
N ASN A 277 -8.89 -1.63 2.72
CA ASN A 277 -10.01 -1.68 3.66
C ASN A 277 -9.51 -1.20 5.02
N ILE A 278 -10.07 -0.09 5.51
CA ILE A 278 -9.69 0.60 6.74
C ILE A 278 -10.97 0.87 7.52
N ALA A 279 -10.95 0.57 8.82
CA ALA A 279 -12.10 0.77 9.69
C ALA A 279 -12.50 2.26 9.70
N GLY A 280 -13.78 2.55 9.49
CA GLY A 280 -14.32 3.92 9.43
C GLY A 280 -14.29 4.57 8.04
N PHE A 281 -13.83 3.84 7.01
CA PHE A 281 -13.74 4.32 5.63
C PHE A 281 -14.47 3.43 4.60
N GLU A 282 -15.31 2.51 5.06
CA GLU A 282 -16.00 1.51 4.24
C GLU A 282 -16.87 2.17 3.15
N ASP A 283 -17.55 3.26 3.47
CA ASP A 283 -18.50 3.94 2.59
C ASP A 283 -17.89 5.14 1.83
N LYS A 284 -16.57 5.34 1.91
CA LYS A 284 -15.89 6.49 1.29
C LYS A 284 -15.72 6.25 -0.21
N LYS A 285 -16.05 7.28 -1.00
CA LYS A 285 -15.86 7.27 -2.46
C LYS A 285 -14.39 7.49 -2.82
N PRO A 286 -13.91 6.93 -3.94
CA PRO A 286 -12.55 7.19 -4.44
C PRO A 286 -12.21 8.67 -4.50
N ILE A 287 -10.96 9.01 -4.16
CA ILE A 287 -10.49 10.40 -4.05
C ILE A 287 -10.21 11.07 -5.41
N GLY A 288 -9.90 10.28 -6.44
CA GLY A 288 -9.52 10.77 -7.76
C GLY A 288 -10.72 11.08 -8.64
N THR A 289 -10.51 11.99 -9.60
CA THR A 289 -11.50 12.28 -10.64
C THR A 289 -11.77 11.04 -11.50
N SER A 290 -12.98 10.94 -12.06
CA SER A 290 -13.27 9.89 -13.05
C SER A 290 -12.43 10.09 -14.30
N LEU A 291 -11.87 9.00 -14.84
CA LEU A 291 -11.07 9.01 -16.05
C LEU A 291 -11.82 8.49 -17.30
N ASN A 292 -13.12 8.19 -17.18
CA ASN A 292 -13.96 7.64 -18.26
C ASN A 292 -13.94 8.47 -19.55
N ILE A 293 -13.85 9.80 -19.43
CA ILE A 293 -13.88 10.73 -20.56
C ILE A 293 -12.61 11.57 -20.68
N GLU A 294 -11.56 11.26 -19.91
CA GLU A 294 -10.38 12.12 -19.78
C GLU A 294 -9.72 12.35 -21.14
N GLY A 295 -9.51 11.29 -21.93
CA GLY A 295 -8.95 11.40 -23.29
C GLY A 295 -9.82 12.20 -24.27
N SER A 296 -11.12 12.34 -23.99
CA SER A 296 -12.06 13.11 -24.82
C SER A 296 -12.18 14.58 -24.42
N LYS A 297 -11.57 15.02 -23.30
CA LYS A 297 -11.57 16.44 -22.90
C LYS A 297 -10.93 17.31 -23.97
N LEU A 298 -11.49 18.49 -24.23
CA LEU A 298 -10.89 19.49 -25.11
C LEU A 298 -9.59 20.02 -24.46
N ILE A 299 -8.57 20.35 -25.26
CA ILE A 299 -7.31 20.93 -24.77
C ILE A 299 -7.55 22.17 -23.90
N SER A 300 -8.53 23.00 -24.27
CA SER A 300 -8.91 24.19 -23.51
C SER A 300 -9.49 23.90 -22.12
N LYS A 301 -9.78 22.64 -21.81
CA LYS A 301 -10.24 22.18 -20.48
C LYS A 301 -9.14 21.46 -19.70
N LEU A 302 -7.92 21.38 -20.23
CA LEU A 302 -6.76 20.81 -19.55
C LEU A 302 -5.96 21.94 -18.91
N ASP A 303 -5.66 21.80 -17.62
CA ASP A 303 -4.88 22.79 -16.87
C ASP A 303 -3.38 22.46 -16.94
N PHE A 304 -2.62 23.27 -17.66
CA PHE A 304 -1.17 23.11 -17.83
C PHE A 304 -0.38 23.59 -16.60
N ALA A 305 -1.02 24.28 -15.64
CA ALA A 305 -0.43 24.73 -14.38
C ALA A 305 0.98 25.33 -14.58
N PHE A 306 1.95 24.93 -13.75
CA PHE A 306 3.33 25.42 -13.77
C PHE A 306 4.11 25.11 -15.06
N TRP A 307 3.61 24.20 -15.91
CA TRP A 307 4.29 23.77 -17.14
C TRP A 307 3.77 24.51 -18.38
N HIS A 308 2.92 25.53 -18.21
CA HIS A 308 2.25 26.23 -19.31
C HIS A 308 3.21 26.71 -20.41
N ASP A 309 4.35 27.25 -20.03
CA ASP A 309 5.33 27.79 -20.98
C ASP A 309 6.43 26.79 -21.36
N GLU A 310 6.47 25.62 -20.71
CA GLU A 310 7.54 24.63 -20.83
C GLU A 310 7.21 23.49 -21.80
N ILE A 311 5.93 23.26 -22.09
CA ILE A 311 5.49 22.16 -22.95
C ILE A 311 4.53 22.63 -24.05
N PRO A 312 4.52 22.00 -25.23
CA PRO A 312 3.51 22.27 -26.24
C PRO A 312 2.10 21.99 -25.69
N HIS A 313 1.11 22.82 -26.06
CA HIS A 313 -0.27 22.65 -25.61
C HIS A 313 -1.02 21.59 -26.42
N THR A 314 -0.51 20.36 -26.40
CA THR A 314 -1.19 19.20 -26.95
C THR A 314 -1.70 18.29 -25.84
N LYS A 315 -2.66 17.41 -26.16
CA LYS A 315 -3.12 16.41 -25.18
C LYS A 315 -1.99 15.45 -24.80
N TRP A 316 -1.15 15.07 -25.76
CA TRP A 316 -0.08 14.11 -25.55
C TRP A 316 0.95 14.65 -24.56
N ASP A 317 1.40 15.87 -24.77
CA ASP A 317 2.34 16.54 -23.86
C ASP A 317 1.71 16.74 -22.48
N TRP A 318 0.44 17.12 -22.41
CA TRP A 318 -0.25 17.25 -21.12
C TRP A 318 -0.31 15.92 -20.36
N PHE A 319 -0.77 14.83 -20.99
CA PHE A 319 -0.88 13.53 -20.32
C PHE A 319 0.48 12.96 -19.91
N TYR A 320 1.50 13.12 -20.77
CA TYR A 320 2.85 12.63 -20.47
C TYR A 320 3.48 13.35 -19.28
N ASN A 321 3.25 14.66 -19.13
CA ASN A 321 3.85 15.44 -18.05
C ASN A 321 3.01 15.47 -16.75
N LYS A 322 1.75 15.05 -16.80
CA LYS A 322 0.88 14.98 -15.61
C LYS A 322 0.95 13.67 -14.84
N ILE A 323 1.41 12.59 -15.47
CA ILE A 323 1.51 11.23 -14.90
C ILE A 323 2.93 11.01 -14.38
#